data_AF-A0A090EEZ9-F1
#
_entry.id   AF-A0A090EEZ9-F1
#
_cell.length_a   1.000
_cell.length_b   1.000
_cell.length_c   1.000
_cell.angle_alpha   90.00
_cell.angle_beta   90.00
_cell.angle_gamma   90.00
#
_symmetry.space_group_name_H-M   'P 1'
#
loop_
_entity.id
_entity.type
_entity.pdbx_description
1 polymer ?
#
loop_
_entity_poly.entity_id
_entity_poly.type
_entity_poly.pdbx_seq_one_letter_code
_entity_poly.pdbx_strand_id
1 'polypeptide(L)'
;MGGRGSGGHNKLSDAEKKRRGTFRADNSEAVYAERQAAKIVVGPWLSEIPEPEYTLNAVGRKKYDELTGELLKQSKLTKISVTRASLVALLHQKFDHLAASGKYPSAHDVAKFQSALRELDIAQHAQVTAPGGAKNKFADCGFSNSRASPFRLRTPGKTRA
;
A
#
# COMPACT_ATOMS: atom_id res chain seq x y z
N MET A 1 -5.22 -24.49 17.68
CA MET A 1 -5.97 -23.34 18.26
C MET A 1 -5.38 -22.04 17.69
N GLY A 2 -5.77 -21.65 16.47
CA GLY A 2 -5.28 -20.42 15.82
C GLY A 2 -6.21 -19.26 16.13
N GLY A 3 -5.72 -18.28 16.89
CA GLY A 3 -6.48 -17.11 17.34
C GLY A 3 -7.03 -16.31 16.18
N ARG A 4 -8.37 -16.24 16.11
CA ARG A 4 -9.11 -15.27 15.28
C ARG A 4 -8.72 -13.87 15.73
N GLY A 5 -8.02 -13.13 14.87
CA GLY A 5 -7.72 -11.71 15.07
C GLY A 5 -9.01 -10.91 15.18
N SER A 6 -9.38 -10.59 16.42
CA SER A 6 -10.53 -9.77 16.77
C SER A 6 -10.19 -8.28 16.62
N GLY A 7 -11.04 -7.57 15.88
CA GLY A 7 -11.47 -6.20 16.20
C GLY A 7 -10.50 -5.05 15.92
N GLY A 8 -10.83 -4.21 14.93
CA GLY A 8 -10.00 -3.05 14.60
C GLY A 8 -10.74 -1.82 14.06
N HIS A 9 -12.03 -1.62 14.37
CA HIS A 9 -12.74 -0.37 14.04
C HIS A 9 -12.82 0.65 15.19
N ASN A 10 -12.23 0.35 16.35
CA ASN A 10 -12.17 1.26 17.51
C ASN A 10 -10.74 1.68 17.84
N LYS A 11 -10.04 2.28 16.87
CA LYS A 11 -8.72 2.86 17.14
C LYS A 11 -8.94 4.25 17.75
N LEU A 12 -8.67 4.36 19.05
CA LEU A 12 -8.74 5.64 19.77
C LEU A 12 -7.70 6.61 19.22
N SER A 13 -8.07 7.88 19.12
CA SER A 13 -7.14 8.93 18.71
C SER A 13 -6.07 9.19 19.76
N ASP A 14 -4.95 9.82 19.38
CA ASP A 14 -3.91 10.16 20.34
C ASP A 14 -4.41 11.13 21.43
N ALA A 15 -5.36 12.01 21.09
CA ALA A 15 -6.05 12.88 22.04
C ALA A 15 -6.85 12.05 23.07
N GLU A 16 -7.56 11.01 22.63
CA GLU A 16 -8.32 10.13 23.52
C GLU A 16 -7.42 9.24 24.38
N LYS A 17 -6.30 8.77 23.85
CA LYS A 17 -5.29 8.00 24.62
C LYS A 17 -4.64 8.84 25.71
N LYS A 18 -4.31 10.11 25.40
CA LYS A 18 -3.80 11.07 26.39
C LYS A 18 -4.83 11.33 27.48
N ARG A 19 -6.10 11.56 27.12
CA ARG A 19 -7.21 11.74 28.08
C ARG A 19 -7.40 10.53 29.01
N ARG A 20 -7.20 9.32 28.50
CA ARG A 20 -7.33 8.06 29.27
C ARG A 20 -6.05 7.66 30.02
N GLY A 21 -4.96 8.43 29.93
CA GLY A 21 -3.67 8.07 30.55
C GLY A 21 -3.01 6.81 29.96
N THR A 22 -3.45 6.35 28.78
CA THR A 22 -2.95 5.13 28.12
C THR A 22 -2.00 5.44 26.95
N PHE A 23 -1.62 6.71 26.79
CA PHE A 23 -0.74 7.14 25.71
C PHE A 23 0.66 6.53 25.84
N ARG A 24 1.14 5.93 24.76
CA ARG A 24 2.52 5.46 24.59
C ARG A 24 3.04 5.98 23.25
N ALA A 25 4.23 6.56 23.24
CA ALA A 25 4.85 7.11 22.03
C ALA A 25 4.94 6.06 20.89
N ASP A 26 5.27 4.82 21.25
CA ASP A 26 5.40 3.68 20.33
C ASP A 26 4.08 3.24 19.66
N ASN A 27 2.95 3.71 20.17
CA ASN A 27 1.59 3.43 19.68
C ASN A 27 0.82 4.72 19.33
N SER A 28 1.55 5.79 19.02
CA SER A 28 0.98 7.04 18.50
C SER A 28 0.44 6.84 17.08
N GLU A 29 -0.51 7.68 16.68
CA GLU A 29 -1.05 7.71 15.32
C GLU A 29 0.03 7.92 14.27
N ALA A 30 1.01 8.77 14.56
CA ALA A 30 2.18 9.00 13.71
C ALA A 30 2.99 7.71 13.50
N VAL A 31 3.34 6.98 14.58
CA VAL A 31 4.07 5.71 14.47
C VAL A 31 3.26 4.65 13.73
N TYR A 32 1.93 4.65 13.89
CA TYR A 32 1.08 3.78 13.08
C TYR A 32 1.04 4.17 11.61
N ALA A 33 1.01 5.47 11.30
CA ALA A 33 1.08 5.95 9.92
C ALA A 33 2.43 5.59 9.29
N GLU A 34 3.54 5.75 10.02
CA GLU A 34 4.86 5.31 9.59
C GLU A 34 4.95 3.79 9.43
N ARG A 35 4.40 2.99 10.35
CA ARG A 35 4.36 1.53 10.23
C ARG A 35 3.47 1.06 9.08
N GLN A 36 2.42 1.80 8.75
CA GLN A 36 1.62 1.52 7.56
C GLN A 36 2.37 1.94 6.29
N ALA A 37 3.01 3.11 6.26
CA ALA A 37 3.84 3.56 5.16
C ALA A 37 5.02 2.60 4.91
N ALA A 38 5.66 2.07 5.95
CA ALA A 38 6.71 1.06 5.86
C ALA A 38 6.22 -0.31 5.39
N LYS A 39 4.90 -0.58 5.46
CA LYS A 39 4.25 -1.77 4.91
C LYS A 39 3.78 -1.55 3.47
N ILE A 40 3.89 -0.34 2.94
CA ILE A 40 3.54 -0.07 1.54
C ILE A 40 4.65 -0.62 0.65
N VAL A 41 4.24 -1.69 -0.01
CA VAL A 41 4.90 -2.58 -0.95
C VAL A 41 5.96 -1.89 -1.82
N VAL A 42 7.21 -2.27 -1.58
CA VAL A 42 8.32 -2.20 -2.54
C VAL A 42 8.01 -3.23 -3.64
N GLY A 43 7.15 -2.85 -4.58
CA GLY A 43 6.83 -3.62 -5.77
C GLY A 43 7.73 -3.21 -6.94
N PRO A 44 7.74 -3.97 -8.06
CA PRO A 44 8.37 -3.51 -9.28
C PRO A 44 7.70 -2.20 -9.71
N TRP A 45 8.48 -1.13 -9.73
CA TRP A 45 8.05 0.18 -10.23
C TRP A 45 7.79 0.05 -11.73
N LEU A 46 6.67 0.60 -12.18
CA LEU A 46 6.31 0.58 -13.58
C LEU A 46 6.92 1.80 -14.27
N SER A 47 7.60 1.57 -15.38
CA SER A 47 8.18 2.61 -16.23
C SER A 47 7.14 3.27 -17.14
N GLU A 48 6.01 2.61 -17.36
CA GLU A 48 4.94 3.04 -18.25
C GLU A 48 3.58 2.87 -17.57
N ILE A 49 2.61 3.68 -18.00
CA ILE A 49 1.22 3.57 -17.53
C ILE A 49 0.60 2.37 -18.25
N PRO A 50 0.24 1.28 -17.54
CA PRO A 50 -0.40 0.15 -18.17
C PRO A 50 -1.85 0.48 -18.55
N GLU A 51 -2.44 -0.36 -19.40
CA GLU A 51 -3.87 -0.26 -19.67
C GLU A 51 -4.71 -0.53 -18.41
N PRO A 52 -5.85 0.18 -18.23
CA PRO A 52 -6.73 -0.05 -17.10
C PRO A 52 -7.34 -1.45 -17.17
N GLU A 53 -7.42 -2.11 -16.01
CA GLU A 53 -7.98 -3.47 -15.89
C GLU A 53 -9.46 -3.55 -16.26
N TYR A 54 -10.18 -2.44 -16.07
CA TYR A 54 -11.60 -2.32 -16.37
C TYR A 54 -11.82 -1.41 -17.58
N THR A 55 -12.90 -1.67 -18.33
CA THR A 55 -13.33 -0.81 -19.41
C THR A 55 -13.86 0.51 -18.86
N LEU A 56 -13.13 1.60 -19.13
CA LEU A 56 -13.46 2.95 -18.67
C LEU A 56 -13.99 3.81 -19.83
N ASN A 57 -15.02 4.60 -19.56
CA ASN A 57 -15.50 5.66 -20.45
C ASN A 57 -14.54 6.87 -20.44
N ALA A 58 -14.84 7.91 -21.21
CA ALA A 58 -13.98 9.11 -21.31
C ALA A 58 -13.71 9.77 -19.93
N VAL A 59 -14.72 9.81 -19.05
CA VAL A 59 -14.60 10.41 -17.71
C VAL A 59 -13.71 9.56 -16.81
N GLY A 60 -13.96 8.25 -16.75
CA GLY A 60 -13.14 7.31 -15.99
C GLY A 60 -11.69 7.28 -16.48
N ARG A 61 -11.48 7.26 -17.80
CA ARG A 61 -10.14 7.26 -18.40
C ARG A 61 -9.36 8.52 -18.07
N LYS A 62 -9.98 9.70 -18.17
CA LYS A 62 -9.35 10.97 -17.76
C LYS A 62 -8.87 10.92 -16.31
N LYS A 63 -9.69 10.38 -15.39
CA LYS A 63 -9.31 10.26 -13.98
C LYS A 63 -8.21 9.23 -13.75
N TYR A 64 -8.22 8.13 -14.49
CA TYR A 64 -7.17 7.13 -14.44
C TYR A 64 -5.82 7.69 -14.88
N ASP A 65 -5.80 8.38 -16.03
CA ASP A 65 -4.59 8.96 -16.61
C ASP A 65 -4.01 10.07 -15.71
N GLU A 66 -4.87 10.86 -15.05
CA GLU A 66 -4.46 11.86 -14.06
C GLU A 66 -3.72 11.21 -12.88
N LEU A 67 -4.35 10.21 -12.23
CA LEU A 67 -3.80 9.56 -11.04
C LEU A 67 -2.52 8.78 -11.33
N THR A 68 -2.51 8.02 -12.42
CA THR A 68 -1.34 7.23 -12.82
C THR A 68 -0.21 8.10 -13.36
N GLY A 69 -0.53 9.19 -14.06
CA GLY A 69 0.44 10.17 -14.54
C GLY A 69 1.15 10.90 -13.40
N GLU A 70 0.43 11.30 -12.35
CA GLU A 70 1.04 11.89 -11.14
C GLU A 70 1.99 10.91 -10.45
N LEU A 71 1.55 9.66 -10.26
CA LEU A 71 2.36 8.62 -9.64
C LEU A 71 3.59 8.26 -10.47
N LEU A 72 3.47 8.25 -11.80
CA LEU A 72 4.60 8.00 -12.69
C LEU A 72 5.63 9.14 -12.65
N LYS A 73 5.18 10.40 -12.67
CA LYS A 73 6.06 11.57 -12.50
C LYS A 73 6.88 11.50 -11.21
N GLN A 74 6.30 10.94 -10.15
CA GLN A 74 6.97 10.75 -8.86
C GLN A 74 7.82 9.47 -8.80
N SER A 75 7.86 8.66 -9.86
CA SER A 75 8.47 7.32 -9.87
C SER A 75 7.91 6.38 -8.80
N LYS A 76 6.62 6.54 -8.47
CA LYS A 76 5.92 5.78 -7.43
C LYS A 76 4.83 4.84 -7.99
N LEU A 77 4.77 4.69 -9.31
CA LEU A 77 3.78 3.86 -9.95
C LEU A 77 4.10 2.37 -9.71
N THR A 78 3.17 1.65 -9.09
CA THR A 78 3.27 0.20 -8.87
C THR A 78 2.01 -0.49 -9.40
N LYS A 79 2.06 -1.82 -9.57
CA LYS A 79 0.88 -2.61 -9.94
C LYS A 79 -0.29 -2.43 -8.97
N ILE A 80 -0.01 -2.26 -7.68
CA ILE A 80 -1.04 -2.03 -6.65
C ILE A 80 -1.68 -0.65 -6.86
N SER A 81 -0.84 0.38 -7.03
CA SER A 81 -1.33 1.75 -7.29
C SER A 81 -2.18 1.80 -8.56
N VAL A 82 -1.80 1.05 -9.61
CA VAL A 82 -2.57 0.90 -10.85
C VAL A 82 -3.95 0.28 -10.61
N THR A 83 -4.02 -0.83 -9.86
CA THR A 83 -5.31 -1.46 -9.52
C THR A 83 -6.19 -0.50 -8.73
N ARG A 84 -5.63 0.27 -7.80
CA ARG A 84 -6.37 1.28 -7.03
C ARG A 84 -6.83 2.46 -7.88
N ALA A 85 -5.97 2.98 -8.75
CA ALA A 85 -6.32 4.03 -9.71
C ALA A 85 -7.45 3.57 -10.64
N SER A 86 -7.42 2.31 -11.11
CA SER A 86 -8.48 1.71 -11.93
C SER A 86 -9.81 1.65 -11.17
N LEU A 87 -9.78 1.25 -9.89
CA LEU A 87 -10.98 1.22 -9.04
C LEU A 87 -11.56 2.62 -8.80
N VAL A 88 -10.72 3.62 -8.54
CA VAL A 88 -11.14 5.01 -8.36
C VAL A 88 -11.77 5.55 -9.65
N ALA A 89 -11.16 5.29 -10.80
CA ALA A 89 -11.68 5.68 -12.10
C ALA A 89 -13.04 5.06 -12.41
N LEU A 90 -13.21 3.77 -12.12
CA LEU A 90 -14.48 3.06 -12.30
C LEU A 90 -15.58 3.65 -11.41
N LEU A 91 -15.28 3.89 -10.13
CA LEU A 91 -16.22 4.49 -9.19
C LEU A 91 -16.55 5.94 -9.57
N HIS A 92 -15.58 6.70 -10.06
CA HIS A 92 -15.81 8.06 -10.56
C HIS A 92 -16.75 8.07 -11.77
N GLN A 93 -16.56 7.17 -12.73
CA GLN A 93 -17.47 6.98 -13.85
C GLN A 93 -18.89 6.60 -13.36
N LYS A 94 -18.99 5.70 -12.37
CA LYS A 94 -20.29 5.33 -11.78
C LYS A 94 -20.97 6.53 -11.14
N PHE A 95 -20.22 7.35 -10.40
CA PHE A 95 -20.76 8.54 -9.73
C PHE A 95 -21.21 9.61 -10.72
N ASP A 96 -20.46 9.81 -11.80
CA ASP A 96 -20.84 10.70 -12.90
C ASP A 96 -22.16 10.26 -13.55
N HIS A 97 -22.31 8.96 -13.83
CA HIS A 97 -23.55 8.41 -14.37
C HIS A 97 -24.73 8.56 -13.40
N LEU A 98 -24.50 8.31 -12.10
CA LEU A 98 -25.53 8.50 -11.07
C LEU A 98 -25.95 9.97 -10.96
N ALA A 99 -24.99 10.90 -10.95
CA ALA A 99 -25.24 12.34 -10.93
C ALA A 99 -26.05 12.79 -12.15
N ALA A 100 -25.69 12.32 -13.35
CA ALA A 100 -26.45 12.58 -14.58
C ALA A 100 -27.89 12.04 -14.51
N SER A 101 -28.12 10.94 -13.79
CA SER A 101 -29.45 10.37 -13.54
C SER A 101 -30.20 10.98 -12.35
N GLY A 102 -29.63 12.00 -11.68
CA GLY A 102 -30.20 12.63 -10.49
C GLY A 102 -30.19 11.74 -9.24
N LYS A 103 -29.38 10.68 -9.22
CA LYS A 103 -29.25 9.72 -8.12
C LYS A 103 -27.97 9.95 -7.33
N TYR A 104 -28.01 9.60 -6.05
CA TYR A 104 -26.84 9.65 -5.18
C TYR A 104 -26.13 8.30 -5.10
N PRO A 105 -24.80 8.28 -4.98
CA PRO A 105 -24.05 7.07 -4.73
C PRO A 105 -24.35 6.47 -3.36
N SER A 106 -24.25 5.15 -3.26
CA SER A 106 -24.45 4.46 -1.98
C SER A 106 -23.32 4.79 -1.00
N ALA A 107 -23.62 4.81 0.30
CA ALA A 107 -22.61 5.06 1.34
C ALA A 107 -21.44 4.08 1.26
N HIS A 108 -21.71 2.83 0.90
CA HIS A 108 -20.69 1.80 0.70
C HIS A 108 -19.76 2.11 -0.50
N ASP A 109 -20.31 2.60 -1.61
CA ASP A 109 -19.48 2.99 -2.76
C ASP A 109 -18.61 4.21 -2.44
N VAL A 110 -19.16 5.19 -1.72
CA VAL A 110 -18.41 6.37 -1.26
C VAL A 110 -17.28 5.95 -0.32
N ALA A 111 -17.54 5.03 0.61
CA ALA A 111 -16.51 4.50 1.51
C ALA A 111 -15.38 3.79 0.75
N LYS A 112 -15.71 2.97 -0.26
CA LYS A 112 -14.72 2.32 -1.13
C LYS A 112 -13.89 3.33 -1.92
N PHE A 113 -14.55 4.35 -2.48
CA PHE A 113 -13.89 5.42 -3.21
C PHE A 113 -12.89 6.18 -2.33
N GLN A 114 -13.32 6.59 -1.13
CA GLN A 114 -12.46 7.27 -0.17
C GLN A 114 -11.31 6.38 0.32
N SER A 115 -11.55 5.09 0.56
CA SER A 115 -10.50 4.15 0.95
C SER A 115 -9.44 4.00 -0.14
N ALA A 116 -9.87 3.84 -1.40
CA ALA A 116 -8.95 3.71 -2.52
C ALA A 116 -8.15 5.00 -2.78
N LEU A 117 -8.79 6.18 -2.64
CA LEU A 117 -8.09 7.46 -2.69
C LEU A 117 -7.07 7.61 -1.57
N ARG A 118 -7.42 7.25 -0.33
CA ARG A 118 -6.46 7.28 0.79
C ARG A 118 -5.27 6.37 0.54
N GLU A 119 -5.47 5.18 -0.01
CA GLU A 119 -4.35 4.29 -0.34
C GLU A 119 -3.43 4.89 -1.42
N LEU A 120 -4.00 5.56 -2.43
CA LEU A 120 -3.22 6.28 -3.45
C LEU A 120 -2.48 7.49 -2.85
N ASP A 121 -3.12 8.24 -1.97
CA ASP A 121 -2.54 9.40 -1.28
C ASP A 121 -1.36 8.99 -0.39
N ILE A 122 -1.51 7.89 0.37
CA ILE A 122 -0.39 7.35 1.15
C ILE A 122 0.73 6.88 0.19
N ALA A 123 0.40 6.30 -0.96
CA ALA A 123 1.42 5.95 -1.96
C ALA A 123 2.13 7.18 -2.55
N GLN A 124 1.41 8.30 -2.77
CA GLN A 124 2.00 9.58 -3.20
C GLN A 124 2.90 10.19 -2.13
N HIS A 125 2.55 10.08 -0.85
CA HIS A 125 3.33 10.63 0.26
C HIS A 125 4.39 9.68 0.84
N ALA A 126 4.37 8.40 0.46
CA ALA A 126 5.37 7.43 0.88
C ALA A 126 6.78 7.89 0.44
N GLN A 127 7.75 7.78 1.35
CA GLN A 127 9.15 8.02 1.02
C GLN A 127 9.62 6.97 0.02
N VAL A 128 10.18 7.41 -1.10
CA VAL A 128 10.81 6.51 -2.09
C VAL A 128 12.04 5.90 -1.43
N THR A 129 11.88 4.72 -0.85
CA THR A 129 13.04 3.93 -0.42
C THR A 129 13.58 3.32 -1.71
N ALA A 130 14.66 3.88 -2.24
CA ALA A 130 15.23 3.48 -3.51
C ALA A 130 15.36 1.94 -3.62
N PRO A 131 15.08 1.34 -4.79
CA PRO A 131 15.30 -0.09 -5.02
C PRO A 131 16.81 -0.32 -5.11
N GLY A 132 17.49 -0.43 -3.96
CA GLY A 132 18.94 -0.60 -3.98
C GLY A 132 19.67 -0.43 -2.64
N GLY A 133 18.99 -0.40 -1.49
CA GLY A 133 19.76 -0.16 -0.26
C GLY A 133 18.98 -0.20 1.05
N ALA A 134 17.88 -0.94 1.13
CA ALA A 134 17.30 -1.24 2.43
C ALA A 134 18.29 -2.11 3.20
N LYS A 135 19.22 -1.48 3.93
CA LYS A 135 20.06 -2.17 4.92
C LYS A 135 19.11 -2.91 5.84
N ASN A 136 19.19 -4.24 5.87
CA ASN A 136 18.48 -5.05 6.85
C ASN A 136 18.70 -4.45 8.24
N LYS A 137 17.63 -4.25 9.01
CA LYS A 137 17.70 -3.67 10.37
C LYS A 137 18.52 -4.53 11.33
N PHE A 138 18.84 -5.77 10.93
CA PHE A 138 19.73 -6.70 11.64
C PHE A 138 21.15 -6.76 11.06
N ALA A 139 21.49 -5.91 10.08
CA ALA A 139 22.84 -5.84 9.51
C ALA A 139 23.88 -5.47 10.59
N ASP A 140 23.51 -4.59 11.53
CA ASP A 140 24.35 -4.21 12.67
C ASP A 140 24.52 -5.34 13.71
N CYS A 141 23.68 -6.38 13.63
CA CYS A 141 23.77 -7.59 14.47
C CYS A 141 24.44 -8.77 13.73
N GLY A 142 25.12 -8.53 12.61
CA GLY A 142 25.89 -9.54 11.88
C GLY A 142 25.09 -10.39 10.87
N PHE A 143 23.82 -10.07 10.61
CA PHE A 143 23.04 -10.74 9.56
C PHE A 143 23.28 -10.08 8.21
N SER A 144 23.98 -10.78 7.31
CA SER A 144 24.28 -10.28 5.96
C SER A 144 23.01 -10.04 5.12
N ASN A 145 23.04 -8.97 4.32
CA ASN A 145 22.06 -8.66 3.27
C ASN A 145 22.15 -9.57 2.03
N SER A 146 23.14 -10.46 1.97
CA SER A 146 23.35 -11.32 0.83
C SER A 146 22.36 -12.48 0.82
N ARG A 147 21.21 -12.31 0.16
CA ARG A 147 20.53 -13.41 -0.53
C ARG A 147 21.34 -13.80 -1.78
N ALA A 148 22.54 -14.34 -1.58
CA ALA A 148 23.25 -15.10 -2.60
C ALA A 148 23.07 -16.59 -2.25
N SER A 149 22.20 -17.27 -2.99
CA SER A 149 21.99 -18.72 -2.98
C SER A 149 23.26 -19.49 -3.43
N PRO A 150 23.39 -20.83 -3.24
CA PRO A 150 22.46 -21.78 -2.62
C PRO A 150 23.06 -22.51 -1.41
N PHE A 151 22.20 -23.23 -0.69
CA PHE A 151 22.57 -24.28 0.26
C PHE A 151 23.51 -25.28 -0.45
N ARG A 152 24.83 -25.22 -0.20
CA ARG A 152 25.67 -26.40 -0.42
C ARG A 152 25.23 -27.41 0.62
N LEU A 153 24.38 -28.36 0.22
CA LEU A 153 24.17 -29.60 0.95
C LEU A 153 25.57 -30.17 1.23
N ARG A 154 25.93 -30.19 2.51
CA ARG A 154 27.12 -30.87 3.01
C ARG A 154 26.94 -32.34 2.62
N THR A 155 27.66 -32.82 1.62
CA THR A 155 27.68 -34.25 1.30
C THR A 155 28.10 -35.02 2.55
N PRO A 156 27.27 -35.92 3.07
CA PRO A 156 27.63 -36.70 4.24
C PRO A 156 28.60 -37.81 3.83
N GLY A 157 29.76 -37.87 4.48
CA GLY A 157 30.49 -39.11 4.72
C GLY A 157 31.52 -39.54 3.67
N LYS A 158 32.79 -39.52 4.07
CA LYS A 158 33.60 -40.74 4.11
C LYS A 158 34.51 -40.68 5.33
N THR A 159 34.04 -41.26 6.42
CA THR A 159 34.91 -41.84 7.45
C THR A 159 35.35 -43.23 7.00
N ARG A 160 36.52 -43.64 7.52
CA ARG A 160 37.24 -44.93 7.40
C ARG A 160 38.34 -44.92 6.33
N ALA A 161 39.57 -45.34 6.64
CA ALA A 161 40.18 -45.92 7.84
C ALA A 161 41.64 -45.46 7.93
#